data_AF-A0A1Q7LIU4-F1
#
_entry.id   AF-A0A1Q7LIU4-F1
#
_cell.length_a   1.000
_cell.length_b   1.000
_cell.length_c   1.000
_cell.angle_alpha   90.00
_cell.angle_beta   90.00
_cell.angle_gamma   90.00
#
_symmetry.space_group_name_H-M   'P 1'
#
loop_
_entity.id
_entity.type
_entity.pdbx_description
1 polymer ?
#
loop_
_entity_poly.entity_id
_entity_poly.type
_entity_poly.pdbx_seq_one_letter_code
_entity_poly.pdbx_strand_id
1 'polypeptide(L)'
;MSTARRLLIFGGIGLALLGMIYGLWYAVFAEHQELDGIGKSLATGFSAAGARDPRAAEDALQQYRELKYTYDRHVDVHGHWIGLAMLLMVLGIAFDRVELTERVKLLLAAGLFLGSLLFPLGVLLQTFSHGVAPRAVAVAGSALVIVSLAGMTMGFARAPRSG
;
A
#
# COMPACT_ATOMS: atom_id res chain seq x y z
N MET A 1 17.76 -2.99 -22.89
CA MET A 1 17.14 -3.02 -21.54
C MET A 1 16.86 -4.46 -21.20
N SER A 2 17.30 -4.94 -20.03
CA SER A 2 16.96 -6.27 -19.53
C SER A 2 15.45 -6.43 -19.34
N THR A 3 14.94 -7.68 -19.39
CA THR A 3 13.53 -7.97 -19.12
C THR A 3 13.14 -7.55 -17.70
N ALA A 4 14.03 -7.78 -16.73
CA ALA A 4 13.82 -7.35 -15.34
C ALA A 4 13.66 -5.84 -15.22
N ARG A 5 14.52 -5.06 -15.89
CA ARG A 5 14.41 -3.59 -15.93
C ARG A 5 13.11 -3.12 -16.58
N ARG A 6 12.72 -3.73 -17.71
CA ARG A 6 11.45 -3.40 -18.37
C ARG A 6 10.26 -3.67 -17.45
N LEU A 7 10.24 -4.81 -16.78
CA LEU A 7 9.19 -5.17 -15.82
C LEU A 7 9.09 -4.14 -14.69
N LEU A 8 10.22 -3.74 -14.10
CA LEU A 8 10.22 -2.76 -13.02
C LEU A 8 9.73 -1.38 -13.49
N ILE A 9 10.20 -0.88 -14.63
CA ILE A 9 9.83 0.45 -15.12
C ILE A 9 8.36 0.47 -15.57
N PHE A 10 7.96 -0.42 -16.48
CA PHE A 10 6.59 -0.43 -16.99
C PHE A 10 5.59 -0.91 -15.94
N GLY A 11 5.98 -1.84 -15.06
CA GLY A 11 5.19 -2.25 -13.91
C GLY A 11 5.00 -1.10 -12.92
N GLY A 12 6.05 -0.32 -12.66
CA GLY A 12 5.96 0.90 -11.85
C GLY A 12 5.05 1.95 -12.47
N ILE A 13 5.14 2.22 -13.77
CA ILE A 13 4.23 3.14 -14.47
C ILE A 13 2.78 2.66 -14.36
N GLY A 14 2.53 1.37 -14.63
CA GLY A 14 1.18 0.80 -14.51
C GLY A 14 0.63 0.89 -13.09
N LEU A 15 1.47 0.63 -12.08
CA LEU A 15 1.10 0.73 -10.68
C LEU A 15 0.83 2.19 -10.25
N ALA A 16 1.60 3.14 -10.76
CA ALA A 16 1.37 4.58 -10.52
C ALA A 16 0.02 5.02 -11.12
N LEU A 17 -0.28 4.62 -12.35
CA LEU A 17 -1.56 4.91 -12.98
C LEU A 17 -2.72 4.31 -12.19
N LEU A 18 -2.59 3.05 -11.77
CA LEU A 18 -3.59 2.40 -10.91
C LEU A 18 -3.80 3.18 -9.60
N GLY A 19 -2.71 3.55 -8.92
CA GLY A 19 -2.73 4.34 -7.70
C GLY A 19 -3.41 5.69 -7.90
N MET A 20 -3.09 6.41 -8.97
CA MET A 20 -3.69 7.71 -9.28
C MET A 20 -5.18 7.60 -9.60
N ILE A 21 -5.58 6.64 -10.44
CA ILE A 21 -7.00 6.42 -10.79
C ILE A 21 -7.80 6.13 -9.53
N TYR A 22 -7.30 5.22 -8.69
CA TYR A 22 -7.96 4.84 -7.47
C TYR A 22 -8.05 6.00 -6.47
N GLY A 23 -6.95 6.73 -6.27
CA GLY A 23 -6.92 7.89 -5.37
C GLY A 23 -7.88 8.98 -5.81
N LEU A 24 -7.93 9.27 -7.12
CA LEU A 24 -8.88 10.24 -7.68
C LEU A 24 -10.32 9.80 -7.47
N TRP A 25 -10.63 8.53 -7.75
CA TRP A 25 -11.97 8.00 -7.51
C TRP A 25 -12.36 8.11 -6.04
N TYR A 26 -11.48 7.72 -5.13
CA TYR A 26 -11.76 7.78 -3.69
C TYR A 26 -11.96 9.23 -3.21
N ALA A 27 -11.09 10.15 -3.61
CA ALA A 27 -11.19 11.56 -3.25
C ALA A 27 -12.50 12.21 -3.72
N VAL A 28 -12.95 11.89 -4.93
CA VAL A 28 -14.16 12.49 -5.52
C VAL A 28 -15.44 11.89 -4.95
N PHE A 29 -15.46 10.58 -4.67
CA PHE A 29 -16.72 9.87 -4.44
C PHE A 29 -16.92 9.34 -3.02
N ALA A 30 -15.88 9.23 -2.20
CA ALA A 30 -15.98 8.55 -0.89
C ALA A 30 -15.34 9.33 0.27
N GLU A 31 -14.21 9.99 0.02
CA GLU A 31 -13.40 10.61 1.08
C GLU A 31 -14.18 11.64 1.90
N HIS A 32 -14.96 12.51 1.26
CA HIS A 32 -15.70 13.55 1.96
C HIS A 32 -16.79 12.97 2.87
N GLN A 33 -17.53 11.96 2.41
CA GLN A 33 -18.58 11.33 3.22
C GLN A 33 -18.00 10.61 4.44
N GLU A 34 -16.84 9.98 4.29
CA GLU A 34 -16.16 9.32 5.42
C GLU A 34 -15.64 10.34 6.44
N LEU A 35 -15.03 11.43 5.99
CA LEU A 35 -14.57 12.52 6.86
C LEU A 35 -15.72 13.19 7.61
N ASP A 36 -16.85 13.44 6.94
CA ASP A 36 -18.06 13.98 7.56
C ASP A 36 -18.62 13.01 8.62
N GLY A 37 -18.65 11.71 8.31
CA GLY A 37 -19.06 10.67 9.24
C GLY A 37 -18.17 10.64 10.49
N ILE A 38 -16.85 10.67 10.31
CA ILE A 38 -15.85 10.73 11.39
C ILE A 38 -16.11 11.94 12.29
N GLY A 39 -16.29 13.12 11.71
CA GLY A 39 -16.58 14.36 12.45
C GLY A 39 -17.89 14.28 13.23
N LYS A 40 -18.95 13.75 12.60
CA LYS A 40 -20.26 13.57 13.23
C LYS A 40 -20.21 12.59 14.41
N SER A 41 -19.53 11.46 14.26
CA SER A 41 -19.39 10.48 15.35
C SER A 41 -18.63 11.06 16.55
N LEU A 42 -17.57 11.85 16.33
CA LEU A 42 -16.88 12.55 17.42
C LEU A 42 -17.75 13.59 18.12
N ALA A 43 -18.43 14.45 17.35
CA ALA A 43 -19.32 15.47 17.91
C ALA A 43 -20.45 14.84 18.75
N THR A 44 -21.02 13.74 18.26
CA THR A 44 -22.04 12.96 18.98
C THR A 44 -21.48 12.37 20.26
N GLY A 45 -20.28 11.78 20.21
CA GLY A 45 -19.62 11.19 21.38
C GLY A 45 -19.36 12.22 22.48
N PHE A 46 -18.85 13.42 22.13
CA PHE A 46 -18.65 14.50 23.11
C PHE A 46 -19.96 15.02 23.69
N SER A 47 -21.00 15.18 22.86
CA SER A 47 -22.32 15.59 23.33
C SER A 47 -22.91 14.57 24.31
N ALA A 48 -22.83 13.28 24.00
CA ALA A 48 -23.32 12.20 24.87
C ALA A 48 -22.54 12.12 26.20
N ALA A 49 -21.22 12.27 26.15
CA ALA A 49 -20.40 12.34 27.36
C ALA A 49 -20.78 13.53 28.26
N GLY A 50 -21.03 14.70 27.67
CA GLY A 50 -21.53 15.88 28.37
C GLY A 50 -22.91 15.65 29.01
N ALA A 51 -23.79 14.90 28.34
CA ALA A 51 -25.09 14.48 28.84
C ALA A 51 -25.02 13.34 29.88
N ARG A 52 -23.82 12.85 30.21
CA ARG A 52 -23.59 11.69 31.09
C ARG A 52 -24.28 10.42 30.59
N ASP A 53 -24.34 10.25 29.28
CA ASP A 53 -24.78 9.01 28.63
C ASP A 53 -23.55 8.24 28.12
N PRO A 54 -22.95 7.36 28.94
CA PRO A 54 -21.74 6.64 28.57
C PRO A 54 -21.99 5.62 27.46
N ARG A 55 -23.21 5.09 27.33
CA ARG A 55 -23.53 4.11 26.27
C ARG A 55 -23.57 4.79 24.91
N ALA A 56 -24.29 5.90 24.80
CA ALA A 56 -24.33 6.66 23.55
C ALA A 56 -22.94 7.21 23.16
N ALA A 57 -22.14 7.60 24.15
CA ALA A 57 -20.76 8.01 23.90
C ALA A 57 -19.88 6.86 23.37
N GLU A 58 -20.02 5.66 23.94
CA GLU A 58 -19.28 4.48 23.50
C GLU A 58 -19.68 4.05 22.09
N ASP A 59 -20.98 4.02 21.78
CA ASP A 59 -21.49 3.68 20.45
C ASP A 59 -20.97 4.65 19.39
N ALA A 60 -20.95 5.95 19.70
CA ALA A 60 -20.40 6.98 18.82
C ALA A 60 -18.90 6.79 18.59
N LEU A 61 -18.14 6.42 19.63
CA LEU A 61 -16.71 6.12 19.51
C LEU A 61 -16.44 4.85 18.71
N GLN A 62 -17.28 3.81 18.83
CA GLN A 62 -17.18 2.62 18.00
C GLN A 62 -17.41 2.96 16.53
N GLN A 63 -18.44 3.77 16.23
CA GLN A 63 -18.70 4.24 14.87
C GLN A 63 -17.52 5.07 14.31
N TYR A 64 -16.95 5.96 15.12
CA TYR A 64 -15.73 6.69 14.74
C TYR A 64 -14.58 5.74 14.38
N ARG A 65 -14.33 4.70 15.19
CA ARG A 65 -13.24 3.75 14.95
C ARG A 65 -13.41 3.02 13.61
N GLU A 66 -14.62 2.55 13.31
CA GLU A 66 -14.91 1.84 12.06
C GLU A 66 -14.74 2.76 10.84
N LEU A 67 -15.29 3.98 10.89
CA LEU A 67 -15.15 4.95 9.79
C LEU A 67 -13.69 5.36 9.59
N LYS A 68 -12.97 5.64 10.68
CA LYS A 68 -11.56 6.01 10.63
C LYS A 68 -10.71 4.87 10.09
N TYR A 69 -11.00 3.63 10.49
CA TYR A 69 -10.28 2.46 9.99
C TYR A 69 -10.43 2.33 8.47
N THR A 70 -11.66 2.41 7.95
CA THR A 70 -11.94 2.35 6.51
C THR A 70 -11.23 3.47 5.76
N TYR A 71 -11.36 4.71 6.23
CA TYR A 71 -10.67 5.87 5.67
C TYR A 71 -9.16 5.66 5.58
N ASP A 72 -8.53 5.23 6.68
CA ASP A 72 -7.09 5.00 6.74
C ASP A 72 -6.65 3.89 5.78
N ARG A 73 -7.46 2.82 5.64
CA ARG A 73 -7.16 1.76 4.65
C ARG A 73 -7.24 2.29 3.22
N HIS A 74 -8.23 3.13 2.87
CA HIS A 74 -8.32 3.71 1.53
C HIS A 74 -7.13 4.62 1.20
N VAL A 75 -6.75 5.50 2.14
CA VAL A 75 -5.59 6.38 1.99
C VAL A 75 -4.29 5.57 1.88
N ASP A 76 -4.12 4.55 2.72
CA ASP A 76 -2.96 3.67 2.68
C ASP A 76 -2.82 2.96 1.32
N VAL A 77 -3.92 2.49 0.73
CA VAL A 77 -3.89 1.80 -0.57
C VAL A 77 -3.32 2.70 -1.66
N HIS A 78 -3.85 3.92 -1.77
CA HIS A 78 -3.37 4.90 -2.74
C HIS A 78 -1.89 5.24 -2.49
N GLY A 79 -1.54 5.57 -1.24
CA GLY A 79 -0.19 5.98 -0.87
C GLY A 79 0.84 4.89 -1.15
N HIS A 80 0.54 3.63 -0.82
CA HIS A 80 1.47 2.52 -1.06
C HIS A 80 1.60 2.16 -2.53
N TRP A 81 0.53 2.20 -3.33
CA TRP A 81 0.67 1.98 -4.78
C TRP A 81 1.58 3.02 -5.44
N ILE A 82 1.42 4.31 -5.10
CA ILE A 82 2.31 5.37 -5.61
C ILE A 82 3.74 5.21 -5.10
N GLY A 83 3.93 5.01 -3.80
CA GLY A 83 5.26 4.87 -3.20
C GLY A 83 6.03 3.67 -3.74
N LEU A 84 5.37 2.52 -3.89
CA LEU A 84 5.97 1.32 -4.47
C LEU A 84 6.22 1.48 -5.96
N ALA A 85 5.31 2.13 -6.71
CA ALA A 85 5.54 2.44 -8.12
C ALA A 85 6.83 3.25 -8.33
N MET A 86 7.06 4.27 -7.51
CA MET A 86 8.29 5.06 -7.52
C MET A 86 9.51 4.18 -7.24
N LEU A 87 9.45 3.33 -6.22
CA LEU A 87 10.52 2.40 -5.87
C LEU A 87 10.84 1.45 -7.03
N LEU A 88 9.83 0.89 -7.70
CA LEU A 88 9.98 0.05 -8.88
C LEU A 88 10.72 0.79 -10.00
N MET A 89 10.30 2.00 -10.34
CA MET A 89 10.92 2.78 -11.41
C MET A 89 12.38 3.14 -11.09
N VAL A 90 12.65 3.61 -9.87
CA VAL A 90 14.00 3.97 -9.41
C VAL A 90 14.94 2.76 -9.44
N LEU A 91 14.50 1.63 -8.89
CA LEU A 91 15.27 0.38 -8.94
C LEU A 91 15.46 -0.10 -10.37
N GLY A 92 14.43 -0.02 -11.21
CA GLY A 92 14.51 -0.37 -12.62
C GLY A 92 15.59 0.42 -13.37
N ILE A 93 15.75 1.71 -13.08
CA ILE A 93 16.82 2.54 -13.66
C ILE A 93 18.20 2.05 -13.20
N ALA A 94 18.35 1.71 -11.92
CA ALA A 94 19.60 1.25 -11.34
C ALA A 94 19.94 -0.23 -11.63
N PHE A 95 18.95 -1.03 -12.06
CA PHE A 95 19.02 -2.49 -12.03
C PHE A 95 20.08 -3.11 -12.95
N ASP A 96 20.40 -2.44 -14.07
CA ASP A 96 21.41 -2.91 -15.01
C ASP A 96 22.84 -2.87 -14.42
N ARG A 97 23.06 -2.14 -13.30
CA ARG A 97 24.35 -2.06 -12.60
C ARG A 97 24.60 -3.17 -11.59
N VAL A 98 23.61 -4.05 -11.38
CA VAL A 98 23.71 -5.14 -10.41
C VAL A 98 24.38 -6.36 -11.06
N GLU A 99 25.42 -6.90 -10.43
CA GLU A 99 26.05 -8.15 -10.87
C GLU A 99 25.32 -9.38 -10.31
N LEU A 100 24.10 -9.60 -10.81
CA LEU A 100 23.32 -10.81 -10.57
C LEU A 100 23.04 -11.51 -11.90
N THR A 101 22.85 -12.83 -11.84
CA THR A 101 22.41 -13.57 -13.02
C THR A 101 21.04 -13.08 -13.47
N GLU A 102 20.80 -13.12 -14.77
CA GLU A 102 19.58 -12.56 -15.37
C GLU A 102 18.31 -13.24 -14.83
N ARG A 103 18.40 -14.53 -14.50
CA ARG A 103 17.31 -15.29 -13.87
C ARG A 103 16.98 -14.77 -12.48
N VAL A 104 17.99 -14.48 -11.65
CA VAL A 104 17.78 -13.94 -10.28
C VAL A 104 17.24 -12.53 -10.35
N LYS A 105 17.77 -11.69 -11.26
CA LYS A 105 17.24 -10.34 -11.52
C LYS A 105 15.75 -10.38 -11.84
N LEU A 106 15.34 -11.26 -12.76
CA LEU A 106 13.94 -11.37 -13.15
C LEU A 106 13.05 -11.88 -12.00
N LEU A 107 13.52 -12.87 -11.22
CA LEU A 107 12.79 -13.37 -10.06
C LEU A 107 12.58 -12.28 -8.99
N LEU A 108 13.62 -11.52 -8.67
CA LEU A 108 13.52 -10.41 -7.72
C LEU A 108 12.61 -9.30 -8.24
N ALA A 109 12.72 -8.95 -9.52
CA ALA A 109 11.86 -7.94 -10.14
C ALA A 109 10.38 -8.37 -10.16
N ALA A 110 10.11 -9.64 -10.50
CA ALA A 110 8.76 -10.20 -10.49
C ALA A 110 8.20 -10.29 -9.07
N GLY A 111 9.01 -10.74 -8.11
CA GLY A 111 8.64 -10.77 -6.70
C GLY A 111 8.27 -9.37 -6.19
N LEU A 112 9.13 -8.37 -6.46
CA LEU A 112 8.87 -7.00 -6.07
C LEU A 112 7.58 -6.47 -6.69
N PHE A 113 7.38 -6.63 -8.00
CA PHE A 113 6.17 -6.19 -8.68
C PHE A 113 4.90 -6.87 -8.16
N LEU A 114 4.92 -8.20 -8.01
CA LEU A 114 3.78 -8.94 -7.46
C LEU A 114 3.48 -8.54 -6.02
N GLY A 115 4.51 -8.38 -5.18
CA GLY A 115 4.37 -7.93 -3.81
C GLY A 115 3.76 -6.53 -3.74
N SER A 116 4.19 -5.63 -4.64
CA SER A 116 3.68 -4.26 -4.73
C SER A 116 2.22 -4.17 -5.20
N LEU A 117 1.72 -5.19 -5.90
CA LEU A 117 0.29 -5.33 -6.22
C LEU A 117 -0.48 -5.93 -5.05
N LEU A 118 -0.01 -7.08 -4.53
CA LEU A 118 -0.72 -7.88 -3.54
C LEU A 118 -0.83 -7.17 -2.18
N PHE A 119 0.20 -6.47 -1.75
CA PHE A 119 0.18 -5.83 -0.44
C PHE A 119 -0.92 -4.76 -0.34
N PRO A 120 -0.96 -3.72 -1.18
CA PRO A 120 -2.01 -2.71 -1.08
C PRO A 120 -3.38 -3.30 -1.47
N LEU A 121 -3.45 -4.29 -2.36
CA LEU A 121 -4.70 -5.00 -2.62
C LEU A 121 -5.24 -5.71 -1.36
N GLY A 122 -4.38 -6.36 -0.59
CA GLY A 122 -4.77 -6.97 0.70
C GLY A 122 -5.20 -5.94 1.74
N VAL A 123 -4.62 -4.73 1.70
CA VAL A 123 -5.06 -3.59 2.52
C VAL A 123 -6.45 -3.12 2.07
N LEU A 124 -6.69 -3.00 0.76
CA LEU A 124 -7.99 -2.64 0.21
C LEU A 124 -9.06 -3.66 0.58
N LEU A 125 -8.76 -4.95 0.49
CA LEU A 125 -9.71 -6.00 0.85
C LEU A 125 -10.14 -5.94 2.33
N GLN A 126 -9.36 -5.29 3.20
CA GLN A 126 -9.74 -5.10 4.61
C GLN A 126 -10.90 -4.12 4.79
N THR A 127 -11.18 -3.24 3.83
CA THR A 127 -12.36 -2.34 3.88
C THR A 127 -13.67 -3.07 3.64
N PHE A 128 -13.63 -4.18 2.90
CA PHE A 128 -14.80 -5.03 2.66
C PHE A 128 -14.98 -6.12 3.72
N SER A 129 -13.87 -6.61 4.28
CA SER A 129 -13.89 -7.65 5.30
C SER A 129 -12.71 -7.51 6.26
N HIS A 130 -13.01 -7.34 7.54
CA HIS A 130 -12.02 -7.32 8.63
C HIS A 130 -11.38 -8.69 8.93
N GLY A 131 -11.63 -9.70 8.08
CA GLY A 131 -11.23 -11.08 8.30
C GLY A 131 -9.71 -11.34 8.17
N VAL A 132 -9.33 -12.57 8.49
CA VAL A 132 -7.93 -13.02 8.44
C VAL A 132 -7.39 -13.07 7.01
N ALA A 133 -8.24 -13.38 6.01
CA ALA A 133 -7.80 -13.57 4.64
C ALA A 133 -7.23 -12.28 3.99
N PRO A 134 -7.91 -11.12 4.01
CA PRO A 134 -7.33 -9.86 3.52
C PRO A 134 -6.00 -9.48 4.20
N ARG A 135 -5.90 -9.71 5.52
CA ARG A 135 -4.67 -9.48 6.27
C ARG A 135 -3.55 -10.42 5.84
N ALA A 136 -3.85 -11.69 5.61
CA ALA A 136 -2.87 -12.66 5.12
C ALA A 136 -2.33 -12.28 3.74
N VAL A 137 -3.18 -11.78 2.83
CA VAL A 137 -2.76 -11.27 1.51
C VAL A 137 -1.84 -10.07 1.68
N ALA A 138 -2.18 -9.11 2.55
CA ALA A 138 -1.35 -7.94 2.81
C ALA A 138 0.04 -8.35 3.36
N VAL A 139 0.08 -9.26 4.34
CA VAL A 139 1.31 -9.77 4.94
C VAL A 139 2.17 -10.53 3.94
N ALA A 140 1.57 -11.41 3.13
CA ALA A 140 2.30 -12.15 2.10
C ALA A 140 2.88 -11.21 1.04
N GLY A 141 2.10 -10.21 0.60
CA GLY A 141 2.55 -9.19 -0.34
C GLY A 141 3.73 -8.37 0.21
N SER A 142 3.64 -7.92 1.46
CA SER A 142 4.69 -7.10 2.08
C SER A 142 5.97 -7.91 2.33
N ALA A 143 5.85 -9.16 2.76
CA ALA A 143 6.97 -10.08 2.89
C ALA A 143 7.69 -10.29 1.54
N LEU A 144 6.93 -10.42 0.45
CA LEU A 144 7.49 -10.58 -0.88
C LEU A 144 8.24 -9.33 -1.35
N VAL A 145 7.72 -8.13 -1.07
CA VAL A 145 8.43 -6.85 -1.30
C VAL A 145 9.74 -6.81 -0.51
N ILE A 146 9.69 -7.13 0.80
CA ILE A 146 10.86 -7.09 1.69
C ILE A 146 11.94 -8.05 1.21
N VAL A 147 11.61 -9.31 0.95
CA VAL A 147 12.56 -10.32 0.48
C VAL A 147 13.18 -9.92 -0.85
N SER A 148 12.36 -9.40 -1.77
CA SER A 148 12.84 -8.95 -3.09
C SER A 148 13.81 -7.77 -2.94
N LEU A 149 13.46 -6.76 -2.13
CA LEU A 149 14.32 -5.62 -1.83
C LEU A 149 15.62 -6.01 -1.14
N ALA A 150 15.57 -6.93 -0.17
CA ALA A 150 16.76 -7.45 0.50
C ALA A 150 17.69 -8.14 -0.51
N GLY A 151 17.14 -8.99 -1.38
CA GLY A 151 17.90 -9.65 -2.44
C GLY A 151 18.54 -8.67 -3.43
N MET A 152 17.81 -7.63 -3.84
CA MET A 152 18.34 -6.59 -4.71
C MET A 152 19.45 -5.80 -4.04
N THR A 153 19.25 -5.38 -2.78
CA THR A 153 20.26 -4.66 -1.98
C THR A 153 21.55 -5.48 -1.84
N MET A 154 21.45 -6.77 -1.55
CA MET A 154 22.61 -7.66 -1.50
C MET A 154 23.31 -7.76 -2.87
N GLY A 155 22.54 -7.75 -3.97
CA GLY A 155 23.09 -7.68 -5.32
C GLY A 155 23.88 -6.39 -5.57
N PHE A 156 23.33 -5.23 -5.19
CA PHE A 156 24.03 -3.95 -5.30
C PHE A 156 25.30 -3.89 -4.44
N ALA A 157 25.26 -4.45 -3.22
CA ALA A 157 26.41 -4.45 -2.32
C ALA A 157 27.58 -5.33 -2.80
N ARG A 158 27.30 -6.33 -3.66
CA ARG A 158 28.29 -7.23 -4.24
C ARG A 158 28.86 -6.75 -5.58
N ALA A 159 28.26 -5.73 -6.20
CA ALA A 159 28.77 -5.18 -7.46
C ALA A 159 30.19 -4.59 -7.23
N PRO A 160 31.20 -4.99 -8.02
CA PRO A 160 32.53 -4.42 -7.97
C PRO A 160 32.46 -2.90 -8.14
N ARG A 161 33.15 -2.18 -7.26
CA ARG A 161 33.35 -0.74 -7.41
C ARG A 161 34.33 -0.50 -8.56
N SER A 162 33.89 -0.57 -9.81
CA SER A 162 34.63 0.03 -10.91
C SER A 162 34.39 1.54 -10.88
N GLY A 163 35.30 2.23 -10.18
CA GLY A 163 35.51 3.67 -10.30
C GLY A 163 36.29 4.02 -11.56
#